data_AF-A0A7S0NQR2-F1
#
_entry.id   AF-A0A7S0NQR2-F1
#
_cell.length_a   1.000
_cell.length_b   1.000
_cell.length_c   1.000
_cell.angle_alpha   90.00
_cell.angle_beta   90.00
_cell.angle_gamma   90.00
#
_symmetry.space_group_name_H-M   'P 1'
#
loop_
_entity.id
_entity.type
_entity.pdbx_description
1 polymer ?
#
loop_
_entity_poly.entity_id
_entity_poly.type
_entity_poly.pdbx_seq_one_letter_code
_entity_poly.pdbx_strand_id
1 'polypeptide(L)'
;QAPYGRQLVAPQCCSPTDGACTRYIGTNDDEGCLAGFSDTKDAPNYITPFTYSQTAALCASLSLTLCDQSCVGAGCAYNYHPVYSNLPCPEPSPPPPLPPSPPPVPPSSPPPPSMSPASPEPSPPPPPSPGSPEPSPPPPPSPLSPDPSPPPPPSPPTQPPSMPPPSPKPSLPPPPSPGSPEPSPPPPPTPLSPDPSPPPPP
;
A
#
# COMPACT_ATOMS: atom_id res chain seq x y z
N GLN A 1 12.83 -11.13 -1.63
CA GLN A 1 12.76 -10.92 -0.17
C GLN A 1 13.51 -9.64 0.16
N ALA A 2 12.88 -8.66 0.81
CA ALA A 2 13.57 -7.44 1.23
C ALA A 2 14.22 -7.69 2.61
N PRO A 3 15.57 -7.74 2.71
CA PRO A 3 16.29 -8.19 3.91
C PRO A 3 16.33 -7.17 5.06
N TYR A 4 15.55 -6.09 4.99
CA TYR A 4 15.46 -5.05 6.03
C TYR A 4 14.01 -4.62 6.34
N GLY A 5 13.03 -5.39 5.86
CA GLY A 5 11.63 -4.99 5.86
C GLY A 5 10.95 -5.11 7.22
N ARG A 6 10.52 -3.99 7.76
CA ARG A 6 9.50 -3.97 8.82
C ARG A 6 8.23 -4.64 8.29
N GLN A 7 7.51 -5.36 9.15
CA GLN A 7 6.43 -6.25 8.71
C GLN A 7 5.15 -5.53 8.27
N LEU A 8 4.88 -4.34 8.81
CA LEU A 8 3.68 -3.58 8.46
C LEU A 8 3.81 -2.95 7.08
N VAL A 9 2.70 -2.95 6.34
CA VAL A 9 2.59 -2.36 5.01
C VAL A 9 2.17 -0.90 5.14
N ALA A 10 3.00 0.00 4.61
CA ALA A 10 2.72 1.42 4.62
C ALA A 10 1.77 1.82 3.47
N PRO A 11 0.89 2.80 3.68
CA PRO A 11 0.10 3.37 2.61
C PRO A 11 0.98 4.18 1.65
N GLN A 12 0.65 4.17 0.37
CA GLN A 12 1.32 4.97 -0.65
C GLN A 12 0.29 5.45 -1.67
N CYS A 13 0.12 6.77 -1.75
CA CYS A 13 -0.83 7.40 -2.64
C CYS A 13 -0.10 8.20 -3.72
N CYS A 14 -0.69 8.29 -4.90
CA CYS A 14 -0.16 9.04 -6.03
C CYS A 14 -1.22 9.97 -6.60
N SER A 15 -0.77 11.12 -7.11
CA SER A 15 -1.62 12.02 -7.89
C SER A 15 -2.12 11.30 -9.14
N PRO A 16 -3.44 11.31 -9.43
CA PRO A 16 -3.98 10.68 -10.62
C PRO A 16 -3.60 11.42 -11.91
N THR A 17 -3.13 12.67 -11.82
CA THR A 17 -2.82 13.52 -12.99
C THR A 17 -1.37 13.39 -13.43
N ASP A 18 -0.43 13.36 -12.47
CA ASP A 18 1.01 13.46 -12.72
C ASP A 18 1.82 12.33 -12.07
N GLY A 19 1.16 11.42 -11.34
CA GLY A 19 1.82 10.30 -10.67
C GLY A 19 2.74 10.73 -9.53
N ALA A 20 2.61 11.96 -9.03
CA ALA A 20 3.41 12.46 -7.93
C ALA A 20 3.12 11.66 -6.64
N CYS A 21 4.19 11.21 -5.97
CA CYS A 21 4.12 10.40 -4.77
C CYS A 21 3.76 11.22 -3.53
N THR A 22 2.73 10.78 -2.80
CA THR A 22 2.29 11.37 -1.55
C THR A 22 2.33 10.33 -0.44
N ARG A 23 3.26 10.52 0.50
CA ARG A 23 3.38 9.72 1.74
C ARG A 23 3.01 10.50 3.00
N TYR A 24 2.87 11.81 2.89
CA TYR A 24 2.47 12.72 3.97
C TYR A 24 1.70 13.91 3.42
N ILE A 25 0.94 14.59 4.28
CA ILE A 25 0.22 15.83 4.01
C ILE A 25 0.80 16.94 4.89
N GLY A 26 1.24 18.02 4.27
CA GLY A 26 1.88 19.13 4.99
C GLY A 26 3.34 18.83 5.33
N THR A 27 3.57 18.19 6.47
CA THR A 27 4.91 17.97 7.03
C THR A 27 5.34 16.50 7.00
N ASN A 28 6.64 16.25 6.97
CA ASN A 28 7.21 14.90 6.89
C ASN A 28 7.60 14.38 8.29
N ASP A 29 6.62 14.36 9.19
CA ASP A 29 6.71 13.93 10.59
C ASP A 29 5.54 13.01 10.95
N ASP A 30 5.37 12.68 12.23
CA ASP A 30 4.37 11.68 12.66
C ASP A 30 2.94 12.14 12.34
N GLU A 31 2.63 13.42 12.56
CA GLU A 31 1.32 13.98 12.29
C GLU A 31 1.01 14.11 10.79
N GLY A 32 2.02 14.45 9.97
CA GLY A 32 1.82 14.62 8.54
C GLY A 32 1.83 13.30 7.76
N CYS A 33 2.55 12.28 8.22
CA CYS A 33 2.66 11.00 7.54
C CYS A 33 1.36 10.17 7.61
N LEU A 34 0.97 9.58 6.48
CA LEU A 34 -0.32 8.89 6.32
C LEU A 34 -0.57 7.73 7.33
N ALA A 35 0.51 7.12 7.81
CA ALA A 35 0.49 6.06 8.83
C ALA A 35 1.46 6.35 9.99
N GLY A 36 1.84 7.62 10.23
CA GLY A 36 2.88 7.99 11.19
C GLY A 36 4.30 7.86 10.65
N PHE A 37 5.27 8.36 11.41
CA PHE A 37 6.67 8.45 10.99
C PHE A 37 7.48 7.21 11.39
N SER A 38 8.06 6.56 10.40
CA SER A 38 8.74 5.27 10.54
C SER A 38 10.18 5.36 11.11
N ASP A 39 10.55 6.36 11.92
CA ASP A 39 11.83 6.33 12.68
C ASP A 39 11.60 6.23 14.20
N THR A 40 10.35 6.11 14.63
CA THR A 40 10.02 5.86 16.03
C THR A 40 10.43 4.44 16.42
N LYS A 41 11.69 4.29 16.87
CA LYS A 41 12.26 3.01 17.34
C LYS A 41 11.54 2.46 18.58
N ASP A 42 10.80 3.32 19.28
CA ASP A 42 10.10 3.01 20.53
C ASP A 42 8.58 2.75 20.34
N ALA A 43 8.03 2.91 19.12
CA ALA A 43 6.62 2.66 18.86
C ALA A 43 6.38 1.18 18.52
N PRO A 44 5.30 0.55 19.04
CA PRO A 44 4.91 -0.78 18.60
C PRO A 44 4.66 -0.73 17.08
N ASN A 45 5.46 -1.51 16.35
CA ASN A 45 5.32 -1.77 14.93
C ASN A 45 5.64 -0.58 13.98
N TYR A 46 6.22 0.51 14.51
CA TYR A 46 6.81 1.64 13.78
C TYR A 46 5.90 2.54 12.92
N ILE A 47 4.73 2.05 12.51
CA ILE A 47 3.70 2.78 11.78
C ILE A 47 2.33 2.23 12.19
N THR A 48 1.27 2.97 11.87
CA THR A 48 -0.10 2.48 11.98
C THR A 48 -0.38 1.45 10.88
N PRO A 49 -0.92 0.26 11.21
CA PRO A 49 -1.23 -0.75 10.22
C PRO A 49 -2.45 -0.37 9.37
N PHE A 50 -2.32 -0.53 8.06
CA PHE A 50 -3.44 -0.41 7.12
C PHE A 50 -3.70 -1.75 6.43
N THR A 51 -4.93 -1.93 5.95
CA THR A 51 -5.23 -2.94 4.92
C THR A 51 -5.20 -2.29 3.54
N TYR A 52 -5.18 -3.10 2.49
CA TYR A 52 -5.25 -2.61 1.11
C TYR A 52 -6.49 -1.72 0.89
N SER A 53 -7.66 -2.17 1.34
CA SER A 53 -8.93 -1.43 1.21
C SER A 53 -8.92 -0.11 1.98
N GLN A 54 -8.36 -0.10 3.19
CA GLN A 54 -8.21 1.13 3.98
C GLN A 54 -7.25 2.10 3.30
N THR A 55 -6.15 1.61 2.71
CA THR A 55 -5.23 2.45 1.95
C THR A 55 -5.90 3.03 0.71
N ALA A 56 -6.65 2.23 -0.05
CA ALA A 56 -7.39 2.71 -1.21
C ALA A 56 -8.39 3.81 -0.82
N ALA A 57 -9.13 3.60 0.28
CA ALA A 57 -10.07 4.59 0.81
C ALA A 57 -9.37 5.86 1.32
N LEU A 58 -8.21 5.73 1.97
CA LEU A 58 -7.38 6.85 2.41
C LEU A 58 -6.86 7.67 1.24
N CYS A 59 -6.35 7.03 0.18
CA CYS A 59 -5.94 7.76 -1.01
C CYS A 59 -7.15 8.48 -1.65
N ALA A 60 -8.29 7.80 -1.77
CA ALA A 60 -9.50 8.38 -2.34
C ALA A 60 -10.02 9.59 -1.54
N SER A 61 -9.97 9.57 -0.21
CA SER A 61 -10.39 10.70 0.62
C SER A 61 -9.50 11.93 0.45
N LEU A 62 -8.25 11.73 0.02
CA LEU A 62 -7.29 12.78 -0.32
C LEU A 62 -7.34 13.18 -1.82
N SER A 63 -8.30 12.68 -2.59
CA SER A 63 -8.37 12.84 -4.06
C SER A 63 -7.12 12.29 -4.78
N LEU A 64 -6.52 11.25 -4.22
CA LEU A 64 -5.38 10.51 -4.76
C LEU A 64 -5.79 9.08 -5.12
N THR A 65 -4.91 8.35 -5.80
CA THR A 65 -5.07 6.92 -6.10
C THR A 65 -3.94 6.10 -5.50
N LEU A 66 -4.10 4.77 -5.42
CA LEU A 66 -2.97 3.87 -5.18
C LEU A 66 -1.97 3.99 -6.33
N CYS A 67 -0.69 4.08 -5.98
CA CYS A 67 0.40 4.22 -6.95
C CYS A 67 0.59 2.96 -7.80
N ASP A 68 0.79 3.12 -9.10
CA ASP A 68 1.25 2.11 -10.07
C ASP A 68 2.79 2.10 -10.25
N GLN A 69 3.51 2.84 -9.42
CA GLN A 69 4.95 3.05 -9.46
C GLN A 69 5.58 2.99 -8.06
N SER A 70 6.90 2.85 -8.01
CA SER A 70 7.66 2.88 -6.76
C SER A 70 7.98 4.31 -6.32
N CYS A 71 7.64 4.67 -5.08
CA CYS A 71 7.89 6.00 -4.52
C CYS A 71 9.11 6.04 -3.60
N VAL A 72 10.23 5.42 -4.02
CA VAL A 72 11.46 5.40 -3.22
C VAL A 72 11.90 6.82 -2.89
N GLY A 73 12.24 7.06 -1.61
CA GLY A 73 12.74 8.37 -1.16
C GLY A 73 11.67 9.44 -0.95
N ALA A 74 10.39 9.14 -1.12
CA ALA A 74 9.30 10.12 -1.00
C ALA A 74 8.89 10.49 0.45
N GLY A 75 9.76 10.26 1.45
CA GLY A 75 9.50 10.61 2.86
C GLY A 75 8.96 9.48 3.75
N CYS A 76 8.61 9.86 4.98
CA CYS A 76 8.08 9.07 6.10
C CYS A 76 8.88 7.84 6.52
N ALA A 77 10.11 7.69 6.00
CA ALA A 77 10.93 6.49 6.14
C ALA A 77 10.22 5.18 5.70
N TYR A 78 9.20 5.26 4.83
CA TYR A 78 8.45 4.08 4.34
C TYR A 78 9.28 3.16 3.43
N ASN A 79 10.50 3.56 3.04
CA ASN A 79 11.42 2.69 2.31
C ASN A 79 11.84 1.45 3.10
N TYR A 80 11.67 1.46 4.43
CA TYR A 80 11.90 0.29 5.30
C TYR A 80 10.68 -0.62 5.44
N HIS A 81 9.56 -0.29 4.79
CA HIS A 81 8.33 -1.06 4.83
C HIS A 81 7.93 -1.54 3.43
N PRO A 82 7.22 -2.68 3.30
CA PRO A 82 6.41 -2.93 2.12
C PRO A 82 5.36 -1.81 1.97
N VAL A 83 4.93 -1.54 0.74
CA VAL A 83 3.95 -0.50 0.43
C VAL A 83 2.79 -1.10 -0.35
N TYR A 84 1.57 -0.63 -0.07
CA TYR A 84 0.44 -0.95 -0.92
C TYR A 84 0.56 -0.17 -2.24
N SER A 85 0.38 -0.88 -3.35
CA SER A 85 0.44 -0.31 -4.70
C SER A 85 -0.65 -0.95 -5.56
N ASN A 86 -0.98 -0.29 -6.66
CA ASN A 86 -1.88 -0.80 -7.69
C ASN A 86 -1.16 -1.68 -8.73
N LEU A 87 0.11 -2.03 -8.46
CA LEU A 87 0.85 -2.97 -9.29
C LEU A 87 0.21 -4.36 -9.17
N PRO A 88 -0.01 -5.05 -10.30
CA PRO A 88 -0.53 -6.41 -10.26
C PRO A 88 0.44 -7.31 -9.48
N CYS A 89 -0.10 -8.22 -8.69
CA CYS A 89 0.70 -9.27 -8.08
C CYS A 89 1.37 -10.09 -9.18
N PRO A 90 2.65 -10.46 -9.02
CA PRO A 90 3.28 -11.40 -9.95
C PRO A 90 2.46 -12.69 -9.96
N GLU A 91 2.28 -13.28 -11.15
CA GLU A 91 1.59 -14.56 -11.26
C GLU A 91 2.30 -15.61 -10.39
N PRO A 92 1.53 -16.45 -9.67
CA PRO A 92 2.13 -17.52 -8.89
C PRO A 92 2.93 -18.42 -9.83
N SER A 93 4.15 -18.77 -9.42
CA SER A 93 4.94 -19.76 -10.15
C SER A 93 4.15 -21.05 -10.29
N PRO A 94 4.23 -21.76 -11.44
CA PRO A 94 3.56 -23.03 -11.58
C PRO A 94 3.97 -23.97 -10.44
N PRO A 95 3.03 -24.78 -9.90
CA PRO A 95 3.37 -25.73 -8.86
C PRO A 95 4.50 -26.64 -9.37
N PRO A 96 5.44 -27.06 -8.50
CA PRO A 96 6.44 -28.03 -8.89
C PRO A 96 5.75 -29.29 -9.44
N PRO A 97 6.38 -29.99 -10.41
CA PRO A 97 5.82 -31.22 -10.95
C PRO A 97 5.49 -32.19 -9.81
N LEU A 98 4.29 -32.80 -9.86
CA LEU A 98 3.92 -33.79 -8.86
C LEU A 98 4.98 -34.89 -8.83
N PRO A 99 5.37 -35.37 -7.64
CA PRO A 99 6.20 -36.56 -7.55
C PRO A 99 5.48 -37.75 -8.23
N PRO A 100 6.23 -38.70 -8.82
CA PRO A 100 5.64 -39.89 -9.41
C PRO A 100 4.77 -40.62 -8.39
N SER A 101 3.60 -41.11 -8.82
CA SER A 101 2.72 -41.89 -7.96
C SER A 101 3.49 -43.08 -7.36
N PRO A 102 3.32 -43.37 -6.06
CA PRO A 102 3.92 -44.55 -5.47
C PRO A 102 3.41 -45.81 -6.18
N PRO A 103 4.22 -46.86 -6.29
CA PRO A 103 3.80 -48.12 -6.89
C PRO A 103 2.59 -48.70 -6.12
N PRO A 104 1.68 -49.42 -6.81
CA PRO A 104 0.56 -50.08 -6.15
C PRO A 104 1.09 -51.04 -5.07
N VAL A 105 0.60 -50.87 -3.85
CA VAL A 105 0.91 -51.80 -2.76
C VAL A 105 0.43 -53.21 -3.12
N PRO A 106 1.24 -54.25 -2.90
CA PRO A 106 0.81 -55.62 -3.16
C PRO A 106 -0.37 -56.00 -2.23
N PRO A 107 -1.26 -56.91 -2.67
CA PRO A 107 -2.34 -57.39 -1.82
C PRO A 107 -1.76 -58.10 -0.59
N SER A 108 -2.12 -57.63 0.60
CA SER A 108 -1.79 -58.31 1.85
C SER A 108 -2.33 -59.73 1.84
N SER A 109 -1.47 -60.69 2.18
CA SER A 109 -1.79 -62.11 2.28
C SER A 109 -2.96 -62.38 3.25
N PRO A 110 -3.75 -63.45 3.05
CA PRO A 110 -4.85 -63.79 3.95
C PRO A 110 -4.31 -64.14 5.35
N PRO A 111 -5.05 -63.78 6.42
CA PRO A 111 -4.66 -64.12 7.78
C PRO A 111 -4.72 -65.65 8.01
N PRO A 112 -3.89 -66.21 8.92
CA PRO A 112 -3.93 -67.64 9.25
C PRO A 112 -5.23 -68.03 9.99
N PRO A 113 -5.62 -69.31 9.96
CA PRO A 113 -6.81 -69.77 10.66
C PRO A 113 -6.65 -69.66 12.18
N SER A 114 -7.69 -69.09 12.79
CA SER A 114 -7.89 -68.89 14.22
C SER A 114 -7.81 -70.22 14.98
N MET A 115 -6.80 -70.35 15.84
CA MET A 115 -6.88 -71.26 16.98
C MET A 115 -7.08 -70.43 18.25
N SER A 116 -8.32 -70.44 18.74
CA SER A 116 -8.63 -70.07 20.12
C SER A 116 -7.96 -71.07 21.07
N PRO A 117 -7.48 -70.63 22.24
CA PRO A 117 -8.31 -70.84 23.41
C PRO A 117 -8.23 -69.77 24.51
N ALA A 118 -9.20 -69.89 25.42
CA ALA A 118 -9.31 -69.35 26.76
C ALA A 118 -9.65 -67.85 26.92
N SER A 119 -10.93 -67.66 27.21
CA SER A 119 -11.56 -66.49 27.81
C SER A 119 -10.83 -66.03 29.10
N PRO A 120 -10.37 -64.79 29.19
CA PRO A 120 -10.33 -64.06 30.45
C PRO A 120 -11.66 -63.29 30.66
N GLU A 121 -12.04 -63.28 31.91
CA GLU A 121 -13.21 -62.69 32.57
C GLU A 121 -13.60 -61.27 32.08
N PRO A 122 -14.89 -60.90 32.07
CA PRO A 122 -15.33 -59.56 31.70
C PRO A 122 -14.81 -58.51 32.69
N SER A 123 -13.99 -57.59 32.20
CA SER A 123 -13.63 -56.38 32.94
C SER A 123 -14.87 -55.53 33.24
N PRO A 124 -14.96 -54.91 34.43
CA PRO A 124 -16.07 -54.03 34.76
C PRO A 124 -16.09 -52.81 33.82
N PRO A 125 -17.28 -52.23 33.56
CA PRO A 125 -17.40 -51.08 32.69
C PRO A 125 -16.62 -49.88 33.26
N PRO A 126 -16.06 -49.02 32.40
CA PRO A 126 -15.46 -47.77 32.85
C PRO A 126 -16.53 -46.89 33.52
N PRO A 127 -16.16 -46.07 34.52
CA PRO A 127 -17.07 -45.07 35.06
C PRO A 127 -17.47 -44.09 33.95
N PRO A 128 -18.68 -43.51 34.01
CA PRO A 128 -19.08 -42.48 33.06
C PRO A 128 -18.09 -41.31 33.16
N SER A 129 -17.57 -40.89 32.00
CA SER A 129 -16.80 -39.66 31.88
C SER A 129 -17.59 -38.52 32.53
N PRO A 130 -16.97 -37.71 33.42
CA PRO A 130 -17.60 -36.49 33.88
C PRO A 130 -17.92 -35.65 32.65
N GLY A 131 -19.19 -35.28 32.52
CA GLY A 131 -19.72 -34.55 31.38
C GLY A 131 -18.86 -33.35 31.05
N SER A 132 -18.69 -33.11 29.74
CA SER A 132 -18.27 -31.81 29.24
C SER A 132 -19.00 -30.72 30.02
N PRO A 133 -18.30 -29.71 30.58
CA PRO A 133 -19.00 -28.58 31.14
C PRO A 133 -19.83 -27.97 30.00
N GLU A 134 -21.13 -27.90 30.23
CA GLU A 134 -22.07 -27.14 29.42
C GLU A 134 -21.47 -25.74 29.20
N PRO A 135 -21.44 -25.20 27.97
CA PRO A 135 -20.99 -23.84 27.75
C PRO A 135 -21.83 -22.92 28.64
N SER A 136 -21.16 -22.16 29.50
CA SER A 136 -21.84 -21.22 30.39
C SER A 136 -22.77 -20.32 29.57
N PRO A 137 -24.00 -20.05 30.03
CA PRO A 137 -24.86 -19.09 29.36
C PRO A 137 -24.12 -17.75 29.25
N PRO A 138 -24.32 -17.00 28.15
CA PRO A 138 -23.73 -15.68 28.01
C PRO A 138 -24.15 -14.81 29.19
N PRO A 139 -23.28 -13.89 29.67
CA PRO A 139 -23.67 -12.96 30.71
C PRO A 139 -24.92 -12.18 30.27
N PRO A 140 -25.82 -11.80 31.20
CA PRO A 140 -26.91 -10.91 30.86
C PRO A 140 -26.34 -9.64 30.22
N PRO A 141 -27.03 -9.03 29.24
CA PRO A 141 -26.60 -7.75 28.69
C PRO A 141 -26.42 -6.78 29.86
N SER A 142 -25.23 -6.19 29.96
CA SER A 142 -24.99 -5.09 30.89
C SER A 142 -26.10 -4.05 30.71
N PRO A 143 -26.61 -3.44 31.78
CA PRO A 143 -27.62 -2.40 31.64
C PRO A 143 -27.07 -1.38 30.65
N LEU A 144 -27.82 -1.15 29.58
CA LEU A 144 -27.58 -0.08 28.62
C LEU A 144 -27.27 1.16 29.46
N SER A 145 -26.02 1.61 29.38
CA SER A 145 -25.68 2.93 29.86
C SER A 145 -26.67 3.90 29.18
N PRO A 146 -27.24 4.86 29.91
CA PRO A 146 -28.15 5.83 29.31
C PRO A 146 -27.44 6.42 28.09
N ASP A 147 -28.13 6.32 26.96
CA ASP A 147 -27.74 6.89 25.68
C ASP A 147 -27.13 8.29 25.92
N PRO A 148 -25.86 8.54 25.56
CA PRO A 148 -25.31 9.88 25.65
C PRO A 148 -26.20 10.75 24.75
N SER A 149 -26.87 11.73 25.36
CA SER A 149 -27.80 12.62 24.66
C SER A 149 -27.24 13.01 23.30
N PRO A 150 -28.07 13.01 22.23
CA PRO A 150 -27.60 13.36 20.91
C PRO A 150 -26.90 14.72 20.98
N PRO A 151 -25.75 14.88 20.32
CA PRO A 151 -25.06 16.16 20.30
C PRO A 151 -26.02 17.24 19.80
N PRO A 152 -25.95 18.47 20.33
CA PRO A 152 -26.77 19.56 19.82
C PRO A 152 -26.55 19.69 18.31
N PRO A 153 -27.60 20.06 17.54
CA PRO A 153 -27.45 20.27 16.11
C PRO A 153 -26.31 21.28 15.86
N PRO A 154 -25.52 21.09 14.80
CA PRO A 154 -24.47 22.04 14.46
C PRO A 154 -25.08 23.44 14.35
N SER A 155 -24.41 24.42 14.97
CA SER A 155 -24.82 25.82 14.83
C SER A 155 -24.92 26.18 13.34
N PRO A 156 -25.90 27.01 12.94
CA PRO A 156 -25.97 27.46 11.56
C PRO A 156 -24.61 28.06 11.17
N PRO A 157 -24.12 27.79 9.95
CA PRO A 157 -22.85 28.35 9.51
C PRO A 157 -22.88 29.85 9.71
N THR A 158 -21.92 30.36 10.46
CA THR A 158 -21.69 31.80 10.56
C THR A 158 -21.46 32.26 9.12
N GLN A 159 -22.37 33.08 8.59
CA GLN A 159 -22.20 33.64 7.26
C GLN A 159 -20.79 34.24 7.19
N PRO A 160 -19.98 33.89 6.19
CA PRO A 160 -18.69 34.54 6.02
C PRO A 160 -18.94 36.05 5.92
N PRO A 161 -18.09 36.89 6.53
CA PRO A 161 -18.21 38.33 6.33
C PRO A 161 -18.21 38.60 4.83
N SER A 162 -19.23 39.32 4.35
CA SER A 162 -19.34 39.75 2.95
C SER A 162 -17.99 40.32 2.51
N MET A 163 -17.32 39.61 1.61
CA MET A 163 -16.09 40.09 1.01
C MET A 163 -16.38 41.46 0.37
N PRO A 164 -15.51 42.48 0.57
CA PRO A 164 -15.63 43.72 -0.18
C PRO A 164 -15.53 43.40 -1.68
N PRO A 165 -16.23 44.16 -2.55
CA PRO A 165 -16.16 43.94 -3.98
C PRO A 165 -14.71 44.04 -4.46
N PRO A 166 -14.29 43.24 -5.46
CA PRO A 166 -12.94 43.31 -5.99
C PRO A 166 -12.69 44.72 -6.55
N SER A 167 -11.58 45.34 -6.13
CA SER A 167 -11.09 46.60 -6.70
C SER A 167 -11.02 46.51 -8.22
N PRO A 168 -11.34 47.58 -8.97
CA PRO A 168 -11.21 47.59 -10.42
C PRO A 168 -9.76 47.27 -10.80
N LYS A 169 -9.61 46.21 -11.60
CA LYS A 169 -8.34 45.74 -12.15
C LYS A 169 -7.64 46.90 -12.88
N PRO A 170 -6.34 47.14 -12.68
CA PRO A 170 -5.60 48.13 -13.46
C PRO A 170 -5.74 47.81 -14.95
N SER A 171 -6.20 48.77 -15.74
CA SER A 171 -6.25 48.66 -17.20
C SER A 171 -4.87 48.29 -17.72
N LEU A 172 -4.76 47.11 -18.31
CA LEU A 172 -3.59 46.70 -19.07
C LEU A 172 -3.40 47.70 -20.23
N PRO A 173 -2.15 48.13 -20.52
CA PRO A 173 -1.89 48.92 -21.72
C PRO A 173 -2.25 48.11 -22.97
N PRO A 174 -2.67 48.77 -24.07
CA PRO A 174 -3.02 48.09 -25.31
C PRO A 174 -1.80 47.35 -25.87
N PRO A 175 -2.01 46.23 -26.60
CA PRO A 175 -0.91 45.50 -27.23
C PRO A 175 -0.22 46.38 -28.29
N PRO A 176 1.11 46.24 -28.48
CA PRO A 176 1.81 46.94 -29.55
C PRO A 176 1.34 46.43 -30.92
N SER A 177 1.17 47.35 -31.87
CA SER A 177 0.77 47.07 -33.26
C SER A 177 1.78 46.16 -33.98
N PRO A 178 1.34 45.27 -34.90
CA PRO A 178 2.24 44.48 -35.71
C PRO A 178 2.85 45.37 -36.80
N GLY A 179 4.12 45.73 -36.64
CA GLY A 179 4.78 46.61 -37.61
C GLY A 179 6.28 46.67 -37.43
N SER A 180 6.99 45.64 -37.90
CA SER A 180 8.22 45.73 -38.72
C SER A 180 8.80 44.32 -38.94
N PRO A 181 9.17 43.93 -40.17
CA PRO A 181 9.89 42.69 -40.41
C PRO A 181 11.30 42.77 -39.81
N GLU A 182 11.66 41.73 -39.06
CA GLU A 182 12.97 41.54 -38.43
C GLU A 182 14.09 41.45 -39.49
N PRO A 183 15.26 42.10 -39.31
CA PRO A 183 16.37 41.96 -40.23
C PRO A 183 16.92 40.52 -40.20
N SER A 184 17.12 39.95 -41.39
CA SER A 184 17.60 38.57 -41.58
C SER A 184 18.92 38.28 -40.85
N PRO A 185 19.11 37.06 -40.32
CA PRO A 185 20.36 36.67 -39.67
C PRO A 185 21.53 36.65 -40.67
N PRO A 186 22.77 36.94 -40.21
CA PRO A 186 23.95 36.91 -41.07
C PRO A 186 24.25 35.48 -41.56
N PRO A 187 24.87 35.32 -42.74
CA PRO A 187 25.21 34.02 -43.29
C PRO A 187 26.26 33.29 -42.42
N PRO A 188 26.26 31.94 -42.43
CA PRO A 188 27.24 31.16 -41.68
C PRO A 188 28.66 31.37 -42.24
N PRO A 189 29.70 31.24 -41.40
CA PRO A 189 31.09 31.34 -41.85
C PRO A 189 31.43 30.21 -42.83
N THR A 190 32.10 30.58 -43.92
CA THR A 190 32.61 29.65 -44.95
C THR A 190 33.61 28.66 -44.37
N PRO A 191 33.58 27.37 -44.76
CA PRO A 191 34.55 26.39 -44.32
C PRO A 191 35.96 26.74 -44.84
N LEU A 192 36.92 26.85 -43.92
CA LEU A 192 38.35 26.94 -44.25
C LEU A 192 38.77 25.72 -45.07
N SER A 193 39.43 25.99 -46.20
CA SER A 193 39.96 24.97 -47.11
C SER A 193 40.98 24.05 -46.42
N PRO A 194 41.07 22.77 -46.80
CA PRO A 194 42.08 21.86 -46.26
C PRO A 194 43.49 22.21 -46.76
N ASP A 195 44.43 22.19 -45.82
CA ASP A 195 45.85 22.47 -45.99
C ASP A 195 46.54 21.47 -46.96
N PRO A 196 47.43 21.92 -47.87
CA PRO A 196 48.11 21.03 -48.80
C PRO A 196 49.21 20.21 -48.12
N SER A 197 49.10 18.89 -48.22
CA SER A 197 50.04 17.92 -47.65
C SER A 197 51.51 18.17 -48.08
N PRO A 198 52.49 17.97 -47.19
CA PRO A 198 53.91 18.14 -47.53
C PRO A 198 54.43 17.00 -48.42
N PRO A 199 55.44 17.27 -49.28
CA PRO A 199 56.01 16.26 -50.17
C PRO A 199 56.90 15.25 -49.41
N PRO A 200 57.04 14.02 -49.92
CA PRO A 200 57.86 12.99 -49.29
C PRO A 200 59.37 13.28 -49.47
N PRO A 201 60.21 12.89 -48.49
CA PRO A 201 61.65 13.13 -48.54
C PRO A 201 62.39 12.16 -49.49
N PRO A 202 63.58 12.55 -50.00
CA PRO A 202 64.43 11.73 -50.87
C PRO A 202 65.23 10.65 -50.12
#